data_AF-A0A849X1V5-F1
#
_entry.id   AF-A0A849X1V5-F1
#
_cell.length_a   1.000
_cell.length_b   1.000
_cell.length_c   1.000
_cell.angle_alpha   90.00
_cell.angle_beta   90.00
_cell.angle_gamma   90.00
#
_symmetry.space_group_name_H-M   'P 1'
#
loop_
_entity.id
_entity.type
_entity.pdbx_description
1 polymer ?
#
loop_
_entity_poly.entity_id
_entity_poly.type
_entity_poly.pdbx_seq_one_letter_code
_entity_poly.pdbx_strand_id
1 'polypeptide(L)'
;MKPMEQSLRDLGRLLRDHRKRLGVSAVAAAEASGMSRITLYRIEKGEPSVAMGAYLSAILALGLTFRVTEHQKRDHAPTRLPKKIPIAQHKQLKRLAWQLGKTVSISPQDALNLYERNWRHIDFQSMDARERNLLEALLAAFGRERPLV
;
A
#
# COMPACT_ATOMS: atom_id res chain seq x y z
N MET A 1 11.69 -7.32 13.24
CA MET A 1 11.96 -5.88 13.38
C MET A 1 10.64 -5.19 13.71
N LYS A 2 10.61 -4.21 14.62
CA LYS A 2 9.33 -3.62 15.06
C LYS A 2 8.70 -2.79 13.93
N PRO A 3 7.36 -2.74 13.78
CA PRO A 3 6.70 -2.00 12.70
C PRO A 3 7.17 -0.54 12.58
N MET A 4 7.37 0.13 13.72
CA MET A 4 7.89 1.50 13.79
C MET A 4 9.29 1.65 13.17
N GLU A 5 10.21 0.74 13.45
CA GLU A 5 11.59 0.78 12.95
C GLU A 5 11.64 0.59 11.43
N GLN A 6 10.76 -0.26 10.90
CA GLN A 6 10.64 -0.45 9.46
C GLN A 6 10.12 0.82 8.77
N SER A 7 9.05 1.43 9.31
CA SER A 7 8.53 2.70 8.79
C SER A 7 9.58 3.81 8.77
N LEU A 8 10.40 3.92 9.82
CA LEU A 8 11.48 4.89 9.88
C LEU A 8 12.59 4.62 8.86
N ARG A 9 12.98 3.35 8.67
CA ARG A 9 13.96 2.97 7.64
C ARG A 9 13.48 3.27 6.23
N ASP A 10 12.19 3.05 5.97
CA ASP A 10 11.60 3.33 4.66
C ASP A 10 11.49 4.83 4.40
N LEU A 11 11.12 5.62 5.42
CA LEU A 11 11.18 7.08 5.36
C LEU A 11 12.61 7.56 5.09
N GLY A 12 13.61 7.09 5.85
CA GLY A 12 15.01 7.47 5.67
C GLY A 12 15.54 7.16 4.27
N ARG A 13 15.19 5.98 3.73
CA ARG A 13 15.53 5.58 2.37
C ARG A 13 14.89 6.50 1.32
N LEU A 14 13.61 6.82 1.48
CA LEU A 14 12.89 7.74 0.59
C LEU A 14 13.58 9.11 0.53
N LEU A 15 13.96 9.66 1.70
CA LEU A 15 14.68 10.95 1.77
C LEU A 15 16.03 10.88 1.07
N ARG A 16 16.81 9.82 1.33
CA ARG A 16 18.12 9.61 0.70
C ARG A 16 18.01 9.50 -0.82
N ASP A 17 17.05 8.73 -1.31
CA ASP A 17 16.86 8.51 -2.73
C ASP A 17 16.36 9.79 -3.42
N HIS A 18 15.47 10.56 -2.78
CA HIS A 18 15.03 11.85 -3.29
C HIS A 18 16.19 12.85 -3.37
N ARG A 19 16.99 12.98 -2.30
CA ARG A 19 18.20 13.82 -2.31
C ARG A 19 19.15 13.45 -3.44
N LYS A 20 19.40 12.15 -3.65
CA LYS A 20 20.25 11.66 -4.75
C LYS A 20 19.68 12.00 -6.13
N ARG A 21 18.35 11.90 -6.33
CA ARG A 21 17.70 12.31 -7.59
C ARG A 21 17.88 13.80 -7.88
N LEU A 22 17.91 14.63 -6.84
CA LEU A 22 18.23 16.07 -6.96
C LEU A 22 19.71 16.36 -7.19
N GLY A 23 20.60 15.36 -7.12
CA GLY A 23 22.05 15.57 -7.21
C GLY A 23 22.65 16.29 -5.99
N VAL A 24 21.90 16.43 -4.89
CA VAL A 24 22.33 17.18 -3.71
C VAL A 24 23.23 16.33 -2.82
N SER A 25 24.36 16.89 -2.40
CA SER A 25 25.28 16.19 -1.49
C SER A 25 24.67 16.06 -0.09
N ALA A 26 25.11 15.06 0.68
CA ALA A 26 24.66 14.92 2.06
C ALA A 26 25.08 16.11 2.95
N VAL A 27 26.18 16.78 2.61
CA VAL A 27 26.63 17.99 3.33
C VAL A 27 25.68 19.15 3.03
N ALA A 28 25.43 19.44 1.75
CA ALA A 28 24.55 20.54 1.34
C ALA A 28 23.12 20.36 1.86
N ALA A 29 22.58 19.14 1.84
CA ALA A 29 21.27 18.87 2.41
C ALA A 29 21.24 19.06 3.94
N ALA A 30 22.30 18.68 4.66
CA ALA A 30 22.37 18.85 6.10
C ALA A 30 22.44 20.33 6.48
N GLU A 31 23.24 21.11 5.77
CA GLU A 31 23.34 22.57 5.92
C GLU A 31 22.00 23.26 5.64
N ALA A 32 21.35 22.93 4.51
CA ALA A 32 20.03 23.45 4.17
C ALA A 32 18.94 23.08 5.20
N SER A 33 19.13 21.97 5.92
CA SER A 33 18.22 21.51 6.98
C SER A 33 18.59 22.07 8.36
N GLY A 34 19.64 22.88 8.48
CA GLY A 34 20.12 23.45 9.75
C GLY A 34 20.67 22.41 10.73
N MET A 35 21.27 21.31 10.24
CA MET A 35 21.77 20.22 11.09
C MET A 35 23.14 19.69 10.65
N SER A 36 23.77 18.88 11.52
CA SER A 36 25.02 18.20 11.18
C SER A 36 24.83 17.12 10.11
N ARG A 37 25.86 16.88 9.30
CA ARG A 37 25.90 15.74 8.35
C ARG A 37 25.62 14.39 9.03
N ILE A 38 26.09 14.22 10.27
CA ILE A 38 25.88 12.98 11.04
C ILE A 38 24.39 12.83 11.38
N THR A 39 23.71 13.91 11.77
CA THR A 39 22.26 13.89 12.01
C THR A 39 21.50 13.49 10.75
N LEU A 40 21.84 14.07 9.59
CA LEU A 40 21.22 13.68 8.32
C LEU A 40 21.50 12.22 7.97
N TYR A 41 22.71 11.71 8.22
CA TYR A 41 23.03 10.30 8.00
C TYR A 41 22.16 9.35 8.86
N ARG A 42 21.92 9.69 10.13
CA ARG A 42 21.05 8.92 11.04
C ARG A 42 19.59 8.97 10.59
N ILE A 43 19.12 10.12 10.10
CA ILE A 43 17.80 10.28 9.45
C ILE A 43 17.68 9.37 8.24
N GLU A 44 18.66 9.39 7.32
CA GLU A 44 18.65 8.53 6.12
C GLU A 44 18.74 7.03 6.44
N LYS A 45 19.20 6.67 7.64
CA LYS A 45 19.20 5.31 8.18
C LYS A 45 17.91 4.93 8.91
N GLY A 46 17.01 5.89 9.16
CA GLY A 46 15.78 5.67 9.91
C GLY A 46 16.01 5.42 11.39
N GLU A 47 16.98 6.10 12.01
CA GLU A 47 17.28 5.91 13.43
C GLU A 47 16.14 6.51 14.31
N PRO A 48 15.55 5.73 15.24
CA PRO A 48 14.41 6.20 16.06
C PRO A 48 14.73 7.28 17.08
N SER A 49 16.00 7.40 17.48
CA SER A 49 16.45 8.37 18.50
C SER A 49 16.58 9.80 17.97
N VAL A 50 16.50 10.01 16.65
CA VAL A 50 16.54 11.35 16.06
C VAL A 50 15.21 12.05 16.26
N ALA A 51 15.24 13.28 16.78
CA ALA A 51 14.06 14.08 17.03
C ALA A 51 13.23 14.31 15.75
N MET A 52 11.89 14.23 15.88
CA MET A 52 10.96 14.44 14.76
C MET A 52 11.17 15.79 14.06
N GLY A 53 11.52 16.85 14.80
CA GLY A 53 11.83 18.17 14.22
C GLY A 53 12.95 18.11 13.19
N ALA A 54 13.99 17.29 13.41
CA ALA A 54 15.08 17.14 12.45
C ALA A 54 14.64 16.40 11.18
N TYR A 55 13.77 15.39 11.29
CA TYR A 55 13.16 14.74 10.12
C TYR A 55 12.35 15.76 9.29
N LEU A 56 11.54 16.60 9.95
CA LEU A 56 10.75 17.61 9.26
C LEU A 56 11.62 18.67 8.58
N SER A 57 12.69 19.14 9.23
CA SER A 57 13.64 20.06 8.59
C SER A 57 14.25 19.47 7.33
N ALA A 58 14.66 18.19 7.36
CA ALA A 58 15.20 17.51 6.18
C ALA A 58 14.16 17.32 5.06
N ILE A 59 12.92 16.99 5.41
CA ILE A 59 11.80 16.88 4.46
C ILE A 59 11.60 18.21 3.74
N LEU A 60 11.48 19.30 4.49
CA LEU A 60 11.23 20.64 3.94
C LEU A 60 12.41 21.17 3.12
N ALA A 61 13.65 20.97 3.58
CA ALA A 61 14.85 21.37 2.86
C ALA A 61 15.04 20.64 1.53
N LEU A 62 14.53 19.40 1.42
CA LEU A 62 14.51 18.64 0.18
C LEU A 62 13.31 18.97 -0.73
N GLY A 63 12.46 19.94 -0.36
CA GLY A 63 11.27 20.32 -1.13
C GLY A 63 10.13 19.31 -1.05
N LEU A 64 10.15 18.42 -0.05
CA LEU A 64 9.09 17.44 0.20
C LEU A 64 8.10 17.99 1.24
N THR A 65 6.88 17.45 1.24
CA THR A 65 5.84 17.80 2.22
C THR A 65 5.56 16.63 3.15
N PHE A 66 5.47 16.87 4.45
CA PHE A 66 4.99 15.89 5.43
C PHE A 66 3.50 16.10 5.71
N ARG A 67 2.72 15.02 5.65
CA ARG A 67 1.30 15.02 6.02
C ARG A 67 0.98 13.76 6.81
N VAL A 68 0.26 13.93 7.91
CA VAL A 68 -0.40 12.82 8.60
C VAL A 68 -1.83 12.80 8.07
N THR A 69 -2.21 11.69 7.47
CA THR A 69 -3.59 11.43 7.10
C THR A 69 -4.15 10.41 8.07
N GLU A 70 -5.40 10.58 8.48
CA GLU A 70 -6.09 9.47 9.14
C GLU A 70 -5.97 8.24 8.26
N HIS A 71 -5.54 7.14 8.87
CA HIS A 71 -5.75 5.85 8.26
C HIS A 71 -7.26 5.67 8.32
N GLN A 72 -7.96 6.08 7.25
CA GLN A 72 -9.32 5.62 7.05
C GLN A 72 -9.21 4.11 7.17
N LYS A 73 -9.79 3.55 8.24
CA LYS A 73 -10.35 2.21 8.16
C LYS A 73 -11.18 2.29 6.89
N ARG A 74 -10.66 1.76 5.78
CA ARG A 74 -11.37 1.73 4.50
C ARG A 74 -12.76 1.30 4.89
N ASP A 75 -13.79 2.10 4.62
CA ASP A 75 -15.15 1.75 5.02
C ASP A 75 -15.43 0.35 4.49
N HIS A 76 -15.25 -0.65 5.36
CA HIS A 76 -15.74 -1.98 5.14
C HIS A 76 -17.24 -1.79 5.35
N ALA A 77 -17.93 -1.38 4.30
CA ALA A 77 -19.36 -1.63 4.22
C ALA A 77 -19.56 -3.12 4.59
N PRO A 78 -20.57 -3.40 5.42
CA PRO A 78 -20.46 -4.14 6.66
C PRO A 78 -20.03 -5.60 6.46
N THR A 79 -19.58 -6.22 7.56
CA THR A 79 -19.20 -7.62 7.87
C THR A 79 -20.13 -8.75 7.35
N ARG A 80 -20.96 -8.52 6.34
CA ARG A 80 -21.65 -9.55 5.57
C ARG A 80 -21.28 -9.41 4.10
N LEU A 81 -20.39 -10.29 3.65
CA LEU A 81 -20.29 -10.62 2.23
C LEU A 81 -21.71 -10.93 1.70
N PRO A 82 -22.09 -10.40 0.53
CA PRO A 82 -23.37 -10.76 -0.06
C PRO A 82 -23.40 -12.28 -0.27
N LYS A 83 -24.52 -12.92 0.09
CA LYS A 83 -24.67 -14.38 -0.08
C LYS A 83 -24.44 -14.83 -1.52
N LYS A 84 -24.64 -13.93 -2.49
CA LYS A 84 -24.41 -14.13 -3.92
C LYS A 84 -23.75 -12.89 -4.53
N ILE A 85 -22.62 -13.07 -5.20
CA ILE A 85 -21.86 -12.05 -5.91
C ILE A 85 -22.17 -12.16 -7.41
N PRO A 86 -22.76 -11.14 -8.04
CA PRO A 86 -23.05 -11.15 -9.47
C PRO A 86 -21.77 -11.00 -10.30
N ILE A 87 -21.42 -12.02 -11.09
CA ILE A 87 -20.21 -12.03 -11.92
C ILE A 87 -20.18 -10.85 -12.91
N ALA A 88 -21.34 -10.46 -13.46
CA ALA A 88 -21.45 -9.41 -14.46
C ALA A 88 -20.95 -8.03 -14.01
N GLN A 89 -20.94 -7.76 -12.71
CA GLN A 89 -20.59 -6.46 -12.13
C GLN A 89 -19.08 -6.29 -11.90
N HIS A 90 -18.29 -7.32 -12.17
CA HIS A 90 -16.88 -7.41 -11.83
C HIS A 90 -16.09 -7.84 -13.08
N LYS A 91 -15.23 -6.95 -13.61
CA LYS A 91 -14.59 -7.13 -14.92
C LYS A 91 -13.64 -8.34 -14.92
N GLN A 92 -12.80 -8.45 -13.89
CA GLN A 92 -11.90 -9.57 -13.72
C GLN A 92 -12.67 -10.83 -13.40
N LEU A 93 -13.60 -10.81 -12.45
CA LEU A 93 -14.39 -11.99 -12.10
C LEU A 93 -15.15 -12.55 -13.31
N LYS A 94 -15.71 -11.68 -14.15
CA LYS A 94 -16.36 -12.07 -15.43
C LYS A 94 -15.40 -12.73 -16.42
N ARG A 95 -14.15 -12.26 -16.48
CA ARG A 95 -13.12 -12.84 -17.33
C ARG A 95 -12.67 -14.21 -16.80
N LEU A 96 -12.51 -14.34 -15.49
CA LEU A 96 -12.11 -15.59 -14.83
C LEU A 96 -13.21 -16.65 -14.87
N ALA A 97 -14.45 -16.22 -14.69
CA ALA A 97 -15.64 -17.07 -14.69
C ALA A 97 -16.18 -17.29 -16.10
N TRP A 98 -15.37 -17.28 -17.16
CA TRP A 98 -15.84 -17.39 -18.55
C TRP A 98 -16.65 -18.67 -18.84
N GLN A 99 -16.44 -19.73 -18.06
CA GLN A 99 -17.22 -20.97 -18.11
C GLN A 99 -18.62 -20.85 -17.48
N LEU A 100 -18.80 -19.87 -16.59
CA LEU A 100 -20.05 -19.56 -15.91
C LEU A 100 -20.72 -18.40 -16.67
N GLY A 101 -21.98 -18.57 -17.08
CA GLY A 101 -22.69 -17.58 -17.89
C GLY A 101 -22.68 -16.16 -17.29
N LYS A 102 -22.80 -15.14 -18.15
CA LYS A 102 -22.66 -13.70 -17.80
C LYS A 102 -23.60 -13.20 -16.68
N THR A 103 -24.68 -13.93 -16.38
CA THR A 103 -25.74 -13.54 -15.43
C THR A 103 -25.71 -14.38 -14.14
N VAL A 104 -24.70 -15.24 -13.95
CA VAL A 104 -24.61 -16.09 -12.76
C VAL A 104 -24.11 -15.29 -11.56
N SER A 105 -24.78 -15.47 -10.42
CA SER A 105 -24.29 -14.99 -9.13
C SER A 105 -23.72 -16.16 -8.33
N ILE A 106 -22.48 -16.04 -7.88
CA ILE A 106 -21.72 -17.11 -7.20
C ILE A 106 -21.55 -16.84 -5.71
N SER A 107 -21.23 -17.86 -4.92
CA SER A 107 -20.95 -17.67 -3.50
C SER A 107 -19.63 -16.90 -3.29
N PRO A 108 -19.45 -16.26 -2.12
CA PRO A 108 -18.17 -15.64 -1.80
C PRO A 108 -16.98 -16.60 -1.81
N GLN A 109 -17.17 -17.86 -1.39
CA GLN A 109 -16.13 -18.87 -1.44
C GLN A 109 -15.73 -19.21 -2.88
N ASP A 110 -16.70 -19.35 -3.79
CA ASP A 110 -16.44 -19.63 -5.20
C ASP A 110 -15.74 -18.46 -5.90
N ALA A 111 -16.14 -17.23 -5.56
CA ALA A 111 -15.47 -16.02 -6.05
C ALA A 111 -14.00 -16.00 -5.62
N LEU A 112 -13.71 -16.29 -4.35
CA LEU A 112 -12.34 -16.37 -3.85
C LEU A 112 -11.55 -17.48 -4.57
N ASN A 113 -12.12 -18.67 -4.71
CA ASN A 113 -11.48 -19.79 -5.41
C ASN A 113 -11.14 -19.46 -6.87
N LEU A 114 -12.02 -18.72 -7.57
CA LEU A 114 -11.75 -18.27 -8.94
C LEU A 114 -10.59 -17.28 -9.00
N TYR A 115 -10.52 -16.34 -8.05
CA TYR A 115 -9.38 -15.42 -7.96
C TYR A 115 -8.07 -16.15 -7.64
N GLU A 116 -8.09 -17.11 -6.73
CA GLU A 116 -6.89 -17.87 -6.36
C GLU A 116 -6.36 -18.72 -7.52
N ARG A 117 -7.23 -19.50 -8.16
CA ARG A 117 -6.86 -20.37 -9.29
C ARG A 117 -6.26 -19.61 -10.45
N ASN A 118 -6.69 -18.36 -10.66
CA ASN A 118 -6.27 -17.55 -11.79
C ASN A 118 -5.38 -16.38 -11.36
N TRP A 119 -4.79 -16.42 -10.16
CA TRP A 119 -4.10 -15.29 -9.57
C TRP A 119 -3.02 -14.68 -10.48
N ARG A 120 -2.23 -15.54 -11.14
CA ARG A 120 -1.16 -15.14 -12.08
C ARG A 120 -1.68 -14.44 -13.34
N HIS A 121 -2.96 -14.57 -13.65
CA HIS A 121 -3.60 -14.01 -14.82
C HIS A 121 -4.51 -12.82 -14.50
N ILE A 122 -4.66 -12.45 -13.23
CA ILE A 122 -5.44 -11.27 -12.84
C ILE A 122 -4.72 -10.01 -13.32
N ASP A 123 -5.46 -9.19 -14.05
CA ASP A 123 -4.99 -7.87 -14.43
C ASP A 123 -5.44 -6.85 -13.38
N PHE A 124 -4.56 -6.60 -12.42
CA PHE A 124 -4.78 -5.63 -11.34
C PHE A 124 -4.84 -4.18 -11.82
N GLN A 125 -4.28 -3.85 -12.99
CA GLN A 125 -4.32 -2.48 -13.52
C GLN A 125 -5.69 -2.13 -14.09
N SER A 126 -6.39 -3.12 -14.65
CA SER A 126 -7.76 -2.96 -15.17
C SER A 126 -8.87 -3.13 -14.12
N MET A 127 -8.51 -3.52 -12.89
CA MET A 127 -9.45 -3.77 -11.79
C MET A 127 -9.99 -2.46 -11.23
N ASP A 128 -11.32 -2.32 -11.22
CA ASP A 128 -11.94 -1.13 -10.65
C ASP A 128 -11.91 -1.13 -9.11
N ALA A 129 -12.18 0.03 -8.51
CA ALA A 129 -12.15 0.18 -7.05
C ALA A 129 -13.18 -0.72 -6.33
N ARG A 130 -14.32 -1.04 -6.97
CA ARG A 130 -15.36 -1.90 -6.37
C ARG A 130 -14.92 -3.36 -6.33
N GLU A 131 -14.35 -3.84 -7.42
CA GLU A 131 -13.82 -5.20 -7.56
C GLU A 131 -12.61 -5.41 -6.65
N ARG A 132 -11.74 -4.40 -6.51
CA ARG A 132 -10.65 -4.44 -5.54
C ARG A 132 -11.16 -4.52 -4.10
N ASN A 133 -12.15 -3.72 -3.75
CA ASN A 133 -12.78 -3.78 -2.43
C ASN A 133 -13.45 -5.13 -2.17
N LEU A 134 -14.07 -5.74 -3.19
CA LEU A 134 -14.63 -7.09 -3.07
C LEU A 134 -13.54 -8.12 -2.80
N LEU A 135 -12.44 -8.11 -3.56
CA LEU A 135 -11.33 -9.05 -3.36
C LEU A 135 -10.73 -8.93 -1.95
N GLU A 136 -10.54 -7.70 -1.47
CA GLU A 136 -10.07 -7.46 -0.11
C GLU A 136 -11.06 -7.93 0.95
N ALA A 137 -12.37 -7.69 0.75
CA ALA A 137 -13.41 -8.17 1.65
C ALA A 137 -13.50 -9.71 1.69
N LEU A 138 -13.30 -10.37 0.54
CA LEU A 138 -13.21 -11.83 0.45
C LEU A 138 -12.00 -12.34 1.24
N LEU A 139 -10.82 -11.79 0.98
CA LEU A 139 -9.59 -12.14 1.69
C LEU A 139 -9.74 -11.97 3.22
N ALA A 140 -10.28 -10.83 3.66
CA ALA A 140 -10.53 -10.55 5.07
C ALA A 140 -11.55 -11.52 5.71
N ALA A 141 -12.67 -11.80 5.04
CA ALA A 141 -13.71 -12.67 5.56
C ALA A 141 -13.28 -14.14 5.70
N PHE A 142 -12.35 -14.59 4.85
CA PHE A 142 -11.76 -15.93 4.92
C PHE A 142 -10.43 -15.97 5.68
N GLY A 143 -10.03 -14.87 6.35
CA GLY A 143 -8.84 -14.81 7.19
C GLY A 143 -7.51 -14.92 6.43
N ARG A 144 -7.47 -14.51 5.16
CA ARG A 144 -6.31 -14.63 4.27
C ARG A 144 -5.70 -13.24 4.03
N GLU A 145 -4.43 -13.05 4.41
CA GLU A 145 -3.71 -11.81 4.08
C GLU A 145 -3.23 -11.79 2.61
N ARG A 146 -3.10 -12.97 2.02
CA ARG A 146 -2.69 -13.21 0.63
C ARG A 146 -3.39 -14.46 0.10
N PRO A 147 -3.63 -14.56 -1.22
CA PRO A 147 -4.18 -15.77 -1.81
C PRO A 147 -3.17 -16.92 -1.71
N LEU A 148 -3.70 -18.15 -1.69
CA LEU A 148 -2.90 -19.36 -1.76
C LEU A 148 -2.39 -19.52 -3.22
N VAL A 149 -1.19 -19.01 -3.52
CA VAL A 149 -0.56 -19.03 -4.86
C VAL A 149 0.67 -19.91 -4.87
#